data_AF-A0A087U471-F1
#
_entry.id   AF-A0A087U471-F1
#
_cell.length_a   1.000
_cell.length_b   1.000
_cell.length_c   1.000
_cell.angle_alpha   90.00
_cell.angle_beta   90.00
_cell.angle_gamma   90.00
#
_symmetry.space_group_name_H-M   'P 1'
#
loop_
_entity.id
_entity.type
_entity.pdbx_description
1 polymer ?
#
loop_
_entity_poly.entity_id
_entity_poly.type
_entity_poly.pdbx_seq_one_letter_code
_entity_poly.pdbx_strand_id
1 'polypeptide(L)'
;MDLRKMKNEEKLILCRRYYTGGFFLLPFLWFVNAVWFFNEAFRKSHYEEQKMIRTYVIRSAIGAFIWLAGLIAWIVVFQLNR
;
A
#
# COMPACT_ATOMS: atom_id res chain seq x y z
N MET A 1 1.35 14.65 -7.01
CA MET A 1 2.30 14.35 -8.09
C MET A 1 1.57 13.59 -9.18
N ASP A 2 1.75 13.95 -10.45
CA ASP A 2 1.08 13.24 -11.54
C ASP A 2 1.88 11.99 -11.92
N LEU A 3 1.41 10.81 -11.48
CA LEU A 3 2.03 9.51 -11.77
C LEU A 3 2.15 9.26 -13.28
N ARG A 4 1.34 9.93 -14.11
CA ARG A 4 1.37 9.73 -15.56
C ARG A 4 2.66 10.25 -16.21
N LYS A 5 3.32 11.23 -15.56
CA LYS A 5 4.55 11.86 -16.07
C LYS A 5 5.84 11.21 -15.57
N MET A 6 5.77 10.30 -14.59
CA MET A 6 6.94 9.61 -14.01
C MET A 6 7.34 8.38 -14.82
N LYS A 7 8.66 8.12 -14.88
CA LYS A 7 9.20 6.87 -15.44
C LYS A 7 8.77 5.66 -14.61
N ASN A 8 8.71 4.49 -15.24
CA ASN A 8 8.27 3.25 -14.60
C ASN A 8 9.17 2.86 -13.40
N GLU A 9 10.49 3.05 -13.53
CA GLU A 9 11.42 2.78 -12.44
C GLU A 9 11.21 3.68 -11.21
N GLU A 10 10.93 4.98 -11.43
CA GLU A 10 10.66 5.92 -10.35
C GLU A 10 9.39 5.56 -9.58
N LYS A 11 8.37 5.04 -10.28
CA LYS A 11 7.15 4.51 -9.65
C LYS A 11 7.45 3.33 -8.74
N LEU A 12 8.36 2.45 -9.16
CA LEU A 12 8.76 1.29 -8.39
C LEU A 12 9.52 1.71 -7.12
N ILE A 13 10.45 2.67 -7.24
CA ILE A 13 11.17 3.26 -6.11
C ILE A 13 10.19 3.93 -5.14
N LEU A 14 9.22 4.69 -5.65
CA LEU A 14 8.22 5.36 -4.84
C LEU A 14 7.36 4.33 -4.09
N CYS A 15 6.86 3.30 -4.77
CA CYS A 15 6.07 2.23 -4.16
C CYS A 15 6.84 1.49 -3.06
N ARG A 16 8.12 1.19 -3.28
CA ARG A 16 9.01 0.59 -2.27
C ARG A 16 9.18 1.51 -1.06
N ARG A 17 9.37 2.82 -1.28
CA ARG A 17 9.56 3.80 -0.21
C ARG A 17 8.30 3.96 0.65
N TYR A 18 7.13 3.97 0.03
CA TYR A 18 5.84 3.96 0.74
C TYR A 18 5.61 2.64 1.48
N TYR A 19 6.00 1.50 0.90
CA TYR A 19 5.94 0.21 1.59
C TYR A 19 6.83 0.19 2.84
N THR A 20 8.08 0.66 2.75
CA THR A 20 8.97 0.74 3.91
C THR A 20 8.49 1.77 4.93
N GLY A 21 7.91 2.89 4.48
CA GLY A 21 7.32 3.91 5.35
C GLY A 21 6.12 3.40 6.16
N GLY A 22 5.31 2.49 5.60
CA GLY A 22 4.19 1.91 6.35
C GLY A 22 4.62 1.01 7.53
N PHE A 23 5.84 0.48 7.49
CA PHE A 23 6.42 -0.26 8.63
C PHE A 23 6.66 0.62 9.87
N PHE A 24 6.69 1.94 9.71
CA PHE A 24 6.84 2.91 10.80
C PHE A 24 5.54 3.17 11.58
N LEU A 25 4.63 2.18 11.68
CA LEU A 25 3.30 2.29 12.33
C LEU A 25 2.32 3.21 11.58
N LEU A 26 2.47 3.35 10.25
CA LEU A 26 1.57 4.16 9.42
C LEU A 26 0.74 3.27 8.48
N PRO A 27 -0.31 2.58 8.98
CA PRO A 27 -1.15 1.72 8.16
C PRO A 27 -1.92 2.49 7.08
N PHE A 28 -2.23 3.76 7.35
CA PHE A 28 -2.85 4.65 6.37
C PHE A 28 -1.96 4.86 5.13
N LEU A 29 -0.64 4.84 5.31
CA LEU A 29 0.33 5.02 4.24
C LEU A 29 0.39 3.80 3.32
N TRP A 30 0.24 2.59 3.87
CA TRP A 30 0.05 1.37 3.08
C TRP A 30 -1.27 1.36 2.31
N PHE A 31 -2.35 1.86 2.90
CA PHE A 31 -3.64 1.97 2.22
C PHE A 31 -3.58 2.92 1.03
N VAL A 32 -3.02 4.13 1.21
CA VAL A 32 -2.83 5.10 0.12
C VAL A 32 -1.92 4.51 -0.97
N ASN A 33 -0.81 3.86 -0.59
CA ASN A 33 0.07 3.18 -1.54
C ASN A 33 -0.70 2.13 -2.36
N ALA A 34 -1.52 1.31 -1.69
CA ALA A 34 -2.31 0.29 -2.36
C ALA A 34 -3.31 0.90 -3.34
N VAL A 35 -4.14 1.86 -2.92
CA VAL A 35 -5.18 2.48 -3.78
C VAL A 35 -4.58 3.23 -4.96
N TRP A 36 -3.49 3.97 -4.73
CA TRP A 36 -2.88 4.81 -5.76
C TRP A 36 -2.20 3.98 -6.84
N PHE A 37 -1.43 2.96 -6.45
CA PHE A 37 -0.76 2.06 -7.37
C PHE A 37 -1.67 0.94 -7.90
N PHE A 38 -2.82 0.65 -7.29
CA PHE A 38 -3.80 -0.29 -7.83
C PHE A 38 -4.34 0.18 -9.18
N ASN A 39 -4.60 1.48 -9.31
CA ASN A 39 -5.00 2.08 -10.60
C ASN A 39 -3.90 1.88 -11.66
N GLU A 40 -2.64 2.09 -11.30
CA GLU A 40 -1.50 1.94 -12.21
C GLU A 40 -1.23 0.45 -12.55
N ALA A 41 -1.43 -0.46 -11.59
CA ALA A 41 -1.17 -1.89 -11.71
C ALA A 41 -2.26 -2.67 -12.45
N PHE A 42 -3.53 -2.25 -12.38
CA PHE A 42 -4.65 -2.96 -13.00
C PHE A 42 -5.28 -2.22 -14.19
N ARG A 43 -5.18 -0.89 -14.27
CA ARG A 43 -5.89 -0.11 -15.31
C ARG A 43 -5.02 0.24 -16.53
N LYS A 44 -3.69 0.10 -16.43
CA LYS A 44 -2.74 0.47 -17.49
C LYS A 44 -2.24 -0.76 -18.26
N SER A 45 -1.91 -0.57 -19.55
CA SER A 45 -1.43 -1.62 -20.47
C SER A 45 -0.16 -2.33 -19.94
N HIS A 46 0.09 -3.55 -20.39
CA HIS A 46 1.12 -4.44 -19.86
C HIS A 46 2.54 -3.84 -20.00
N TYR A 47 3.29 -3.76 -18.90
CA TYR A 47 4.72 -3.40 -18.89
C TYR A 47 5.47 -4.39 -17.98
N GLU A 48 6.72 -4.76 -18.28
CA GLU A 48 7.46 -5.77 -17.48
C GLU A 48 7.50 -5.46 -15.98
N GLU A 49 7.71 -4.20 -15.61
CA GLU A 49 7.78 -3.76 -14.20
C GLU A 49 6.43 -3.79 -13.47
N GLN A 50 5.33 -3.90 -14.21
CA GLN A 50 3.98 -3.93 -13.65
C GLN A 50 3.75 -5.14 -12.75
N LYS A 51 4.35 -6.30 -13.08
CA LYS A 51 4.28 -7.50 -12.24
C LYS A 51 4.90 -7.27 -10.86
N MET A 52 6.07 -6.62 -10.82
CA MET A 52 6.74 -6.30 -9.56
C MET A 52 5.93 -5.32 -8.72
N ILE A 53 5.43 -4.23 -9.34
CA ILE A 53 4.57 -3.25 -8.67
C ILE A 53 3.33 -3.93 -8.10
N ARG A 54 2.67 -4.81 -8.86
CA ARG A 54 1.47 -5.53 -8.42
C ARG A 54 1.73 -6.37 -7.16
N THR A 55 2.86 -7.08 -7.09
CA THR A 55 3.22 -7.86 -5.89
C THR A 55 3.47 -6.97 -4.68
N TYR A 56 4.14 -5.82 -4.85
CA TYR A 56 4.35 -4.86 -3.76
C TYR A 56 3.05 -4.20 -3.29
N VAL A 57 2.13 -3.90 -4.21
CA VAL A 57 0.80 -3.37 -3.89
C VAL A 57 -0.01 -4.37 -3.09
N ILE A 58 -0.03 -5.64 -3.50
CA ILE A 58 -0.76 -6.71 -2.78
C ILE A 58 -0.17 -6.90 -1.37
N ARG A 59 1.16 -6.94 -1.24
CA ARG A 59 1.82 -7.03 0.08
C ARG A 59 1.51 -5.83 0.96
N SER A 60 1.48 -4.63 0.40
CA SER A 60 1.10 -3.41 1.13
C SER A 60 -0.36 -3.47 1.59
N ALA A 61 -1.27 -3.93 0.74
CA ALA A 61 -2.69 -4.08 1.06
C ALA A 61 -2.93 -5.09 2.19
N ILE A 62 -2.23 -6.24 2.15
CA ILE A 62 -2.27 -7.24 3.22
C ILE A 62 -1.75 -6.65 4.53
N GLY A 63 -0.62 -5.94 4.50
CA GLY A 63 -0.08 -5.26 5.68
C GLY A 63 -1.06 -4.25 6.28
N ALA A 64 -1.70 -3.44 5.43
CA ALA A 64 -2.72 -2.48 5.87
C ALA A 64 -3.92 -3.17 6.53
N PHE A 65 -4.38 -4.29 5.94
CA PHE A 65 -5.51 -5.05 6.47
C PHE A 65 -5.19 -5.69 7.83
N ILE A 66 -3.99 -6.27 8.00
CA ILE A 66 -3.54 -6.83 9.28
C ILE A 66 -3.49 -5.74 10.35
N TRP A 67 -2.94 -4.57 10.02
CA TRP A 67 -2.90 -3.45 10.97
C TRP A 67 -4.29 -2.92 11.33
N LEU A 68 -5.18 -2.80 10.34
CA LEU A 68 -6.56 -2.39 10.56
C LEU A 68 -7.27 -3.38 11.48
N ALA A 69 -7.13 -4.69 11.24
CA ALA A 69 -7.70 -5.73 12.09
C ALA A 69 -7.14 -5.67 13.52
N GLY A 70 -5.83 -5.46 13.67
CA GLY A 70 -5.19 -5.27 14.98
C GLY A 70 -5.71 -4.05 15.73
N LEU A 71 -5.87 -2.91 15.04
CA LEU A 71 -6.46 -1.69 15.61
C LEU A 71 -7.92 -1.90 16.02
N ILE A 72 -8.72 -2.55 15.18
CA ILE A 72 -10.12 -2.87 15.48
C ILE A 72 -10.20 -3.79 16.69
N ALA A 73 -9.41 -4.87 16.72
CA ALA A 73 -9.37 -5.79 17.85
C ALA A 73 -8.97 -5.07 19.15
N TRP A 74 -7.97 -4.19 19.08
CA TRP A 74 -7.56 -3.37 20.22
C TRP A 74 -8.68 -2.44 20.70
N ILE A 75 -9.36 -1.74 19.79
CA ILE A 75 -10.50 -0.86 20.11
C ILE A 75 -11.63 -1.67 20.76
N VAL A 76 -11.96 -2.83 20.21
CA VAL A 76 -13.03 -3.70 20.76
C VAL A 76 -12.69 -4.15 22.18
N VAL A 77 -11.47 -4.65 22.40
CA VAL A 77 -11.01 -5.06 23.75
C VAL A 77 -11.02 -3.88 24.71
N PHE A 78 -10.53 -2.72 24.28
CA PHE A 78 -10.49 -1.52 25.11
C PHE A 78 -11.89 -1.00 25.46
N GLN A 79 -12.85 -1.08 24.54
CA GLN A 79 -14.24 -0.66 24.80
C GLN A 79 -15.00 -1.67 25.67
N LEU A 80 -14.68 -2.96 25.58
CA LEU A 80 -15.32 -4.00 26.40
C LEU A 80 -14.76 -4.08 27.83
N ASN A 81 -13.49 -3.73 28.03
CA ASN A 81 -12.81 -3.78 29.34
C ASN A 81 -12.65 -2.40 30.00
N ARG A 82 -13.34 -1.38 29.49
CA ARG A 82 -13.43 -0.03 30.11
C ARG A 82 -14.71 0.07 30.92
#